data_AF-A0AAQ3KG26-F1
#
_entry.id   AF-A0AAQ3KG26-F1
#
_cell.length_a   1.000
_cell.length_b   1.000
_cell.length_c   1.000
_cell.angle_alpha   90.00
_cell.angle_beta   90.00
_cell.angle_gamma   90.00
#
_symmetry.space_group_name_H-M   'P 1'
#
loop_
_entity.id
_entity.type
_entity.pdbx_description
1 polymer ?
#
loop_
_entity_poly.entity_id
_entity_poly.type
_entity_poly.pdbx_seq_one_letter_code
_entity_poly.pdbx_strand_id
1 'polypeptide(L)'
;MLGMNLWGTIYNVIYMFGWPHGSGYEAVGFCQEHPEAAWDILMYCLCGAVGQNFIFLTISQFGSLANTTITTTRKFVSIVVSSVISGNPLSLKQWTSVVMVFSGLSLQIFLKWRKLQRTKKGRKTA
;
A
#
# COMPACT_ATOMS: atom_id res chain seq x y z
N MET A 1 -13.72 5.46 0.08
CA MET A 1 -12.87 4.55 0.89
C MET A 1 -13.38 4.35 2.32
N LEU A 2 -14.32 5.16 2.81
CA LEU A 2 -14.92 5.01 4.15
C LEU A 2 -15.45 3.60 4.41
N GLY A 3 -16.20 3.00 3.48
CA GLY A 3 -16.75 1.64 3.66
C GLY A 3 -15.69 0.55 3.81
N MET A 4 -14.53 0.69 3.15
CA MET A 4 -13.42 -0.27 3.26
C MET A 4 -12.72 -0.14 4.62
N ASN A 5 -12.49 1.09 5.09
CA ASN A 5 -11.92 1.32 6.42
C ASN A 5 -12.89 0.87 7.52
N LEU A 6 -14.19 1.19 7.40
CA LEU A 6 -15.20 0.81 8.38
C LEU A 6 -15.32 -0.71 8.52
N TRP A 7 -15.41 -1.43 7.41
CA TRP A 7 -15.45 -2.90 7.43
C TRP A 7 -14.16 -3.49 8.01
N GLY A 8 -13.00 -2.94 7.63
CA GLY A 8 -11.71 -3.34 8.20
C GLY A 8 -11.65 -3.10 9.71
N THR A 9 -12.14 -1.96 10.21
CA THR A 9 -12.21 -1.65 11.64
C THR A 9 -13.11 -2.64 12.38
N ILE A 10 -14.31 -2.91 11.86
CA ILE A 10 -15.24 -3.88 12.46
C ILE A 10 -14.57 -5.27 12.55
N TYR A 11 -14.00 -5.74 11.45
CA TYR A 11 -13.30 -7.03 11.41
C TYR A 11 -12.14 -7.09 12.41
N ASN A 12 -11.28 -6.08 12.44
CA ASN A 12 -10.13 -6.06 13.36
C ASN A 12 -10.56 -5.97 14.83
N VAL A 13 -11.59 -5.20 15.16
CA VAL A 13 -12.12 -5.10 16.54
C VAL A 13 -12.67 -6.45 17.01
N ILE A 14 -13.46 -7.12 16.16
CA ILE A 14 -13.97 -8.47 16.47
C ILE A 14 -12.82 -9.47 16.65
N TYR A 15 -11.79 -9.39 15.81
CA TYR A 15 -10.62 -10.27 15.94
C TYR A 15 -9.83 -10.00 17.24
N MET A 16 -9.63 -8.73 17.59
CA MET A 16 -8.79 -8.34 18.74
C MET A 16 -9.47 -8.60 20.08
N PHE A 17 -10.79 -8.41 20.18
CA PHE A 17 -11.54 -8.46 21.44
C PHE A 17 -12.54 -9.62 21.54
N GLY A 18 -12.97 -10.18 20.41
CA GLY A 18 -13.95 -11.28 20.35
C GLY A 18 -13.33 -12.66 20.16
N TRP A 19 -12.05 -12.76 19.79
CA TRP A 19 -11.37 -14.05 19.64
C TRP A 19 -10.78 -14.51 20.99
N PRO A 20 -10.90 -15.79 21.38
CA PRO A 20 -10.40 -16.30 22.67
C PRO A 20 -8.88 -16.15 22.89
N HIS A 21 -8.11 -15.98 21.82
CA HIS A 21 -6.67 -15.71 21.85
C HIS A 21 -6.32 -14.28 21.40
N GLY A 22 -7.29 -13.35 21.40
CA GLY A 22 -7.07 -11.97 21.02
C GLY A 22 -6.34 -11.20 22.13
N SER A 23 -5.18 -10.63 21.83
CA SER A 23 -4.37 -9.82 22.76
C SER A 23 -4.83 -8.36 22.86
N GLY A 24 -6.09 -8.07 22.53
CA GLY A 24 -6.59 -6.69 22.44
C GLY A 24 -6.61 -5.94 23.77
N TYR A 25 -6.99 -6.61 24.85
CA TYR A 25 -6.99 -6.02 26.19
C TYR A 25 -5.57 -5.75 26.71
N GLU A 26 -4.63 -6.65 26.43
CA GLU A 26 -3.21 -6.48 26.78
C GLU A 26 -2.58 -5.30 26.01
N ALA A 27 -2.90 -5.17 24.72
CA ALA A 27 -2.42 -4.05 23.90
C ALA A 27 -2.94 -2.70 24.42
N VAL A 28 -4.18 -2.64 24.91
CA VAL A 28 -4.72 -1.43 25.55
C VAL A 28 -4.01 -1.14 26.87
N GLY A 29 -3.76 -2.16 27.70
CA GLY A 29 -2.98 -2.03 28.93
C GLY A 29 -1.57 -1.49 28.66
N PHE A 30 -0.88 -2.02 27.65
CA PHE A 30 0.44 -1.55 27.22
C PHE A 30 0.44 -0.07 26.82
N CYS A 31 -0.60 0.40 26.12
CA CYS A 31 -0.72 1.81 25.75
C CYS A 31 -1.00 2.72 26.95
N GLN A 32 -1.62 2.21 28.02
CA GLN A 32 -1.84 2.95 29.27
C GLN A 32 -0.56 3.04 30.10
N GLU A 33 0.23 1.96 30.13
CA GLU A 33 1.51 1.92 30.83
C GLU A 33 2.61 2.71 30.11
N HIS A 34 2.57 2.75 28.77
CA HIS A 34 3.53 3.46 27.92
C HIS A 34 2.83 4.51 27.03
N PRO A 35 2.55 5.72 27.55
CA PRO A 35 1.87 6.78 26.80
C PRO A 35 2.66 7.27 25.57
N GLU A 36 3.99 7.14 25.57
CA GLU A 36 4.83 7.45 24.40
C GLU A 36 4.49 6.54 23.21
N ALA A 37 4.29 5.24 23.46
CA ALA A 37 3.88 4.29 22.42
C ALA A 37 2.49 4.62 21.86
N ALA A 38 1.57 5.04 22.74
CA ALA A 38 0.24 5.50 22.32
C ALA A 38 0.33 6.74 21.42
N TRP A 39 1.25 7.66 21.71
CA TRP A 39 1.50 8.84 20.88
C TRP A 39 2.10 8.49 19.52
N ASP A 40 3.07 7.58 19.47
CA ASP A 40 3.65 7.09 18.22
C ASP A 40 2.59 6.41 17.34
N ILE A 41 1.72 5.59 17.94
CA ILE A 41 0.59 4.96 17.24
C ILE A 41 -0.38 6.03 16.70
N LEU A 42 -0.68 7.06 17.50
CA LEU A 42 -1.57 8.14 17.06
C LEU A 42 -0.97 8.90 15.88
N MET A 43 0.32 9.25 15.94
CA MET A 43 1.03 9.92 14.86
C MET A 43 1.10 9.06 13.60
N TYR A 44 1.35 7.76 13.77
CA TYR A 44 1.30 6.80 12.67
C TYR A 44 -0.10 6.76 12.03
N CYS A 45 -1.17 6.75 12.84
CA CYS A 45 -2.55 6.77 12.35
C CYS A 45 -2.89 8.07 11.61
N LEU A 46 -2.48 9.23 12.13
CA LEU A 46 -2.72 10.53 11.50
C LEU A 46 -1.98 10.65 10.16
N CYS A 47 -0.70 10.26 10.13
CA CYS A 47 0.08 10.20 8.90
C CYS A 47 -0.55 9.23 7.89
N GLY A 48 -1.01 8.06 8.38
CA GLY A 48 -1.74 7.08 7.58
C GLY A 48 -3.04 7.64 6.98
N ALA A 49 -3.82 8.38 7.77
CA ALA A 49 -5.06 9.02 7.31
C ALA A 49 -4.80 10.05 6.21
N VAL A 50 -3.76 10.88 6.37
CA VAL A 50 -3.32 11.82 5.34
C VAL A 50 -2.85 11.08 4.08
N GLY A 51 -2.02 10.05 4.23
CA GLY A 51 -1.57 9.21 3.12
C GLY A 51 -2.71 8.54 2.34
N GLN A 52 -3.75 8.09 3.05
CA GLN A 52 -4.95 7.50 2.45
C GLN A 52 -5.69 8.51 1.55
N ASN A 53 -5.74 9.80 1.94
CA ASN A 53 -6.32 10.85 1.11
C ASN A 53 -5.53 11.06 -0.19
N PHE A 54 -4.19 11.03 -0.13
CA PHE A 54 -3.35 11.12 -1.33
C PHE A 54 -3.54 9.92 -2.27
N ILE A 55 -3.68 8.71 -1.72
CA ILE A 55 -3.99 7.51 -2.52
C ILE A 55 -5.33 7.69 -3.23
N PHE A 56 -6.36 8.14 -2.52
CA PHE A 56 -7.67 8.39 -3.10
C PHE A 56 -7.62 9.44 -4.21
N LEU A 57 -6.94 10.57 -3.96
CA LEU A 57 -6.75 11.64 -4.95
C LEU A 57 -6.06 11.11 -6.21
N THR A 58 -5.00 10.32 -6.04
CA THR A 58 -4.24 9.72 -7.14
C THR A 58 -5.11 8.77 -7.97
N ILE A 59 -5.91 7.93 -7.31
CA ILE A 59 -6.83 7.02 -7.99
C ILE A 59 -7.91 7.80 -8.75
N SER A 60 -8.44 8.88 -8.16
CA SER A 60 -9.47 9.71 -8.80
C SER A 60 -8.96 10.44 -10.04
N GLN A 61 -7.70 10.90 -10.03
CA GLN A 61 -7.12 11.67 -11.15
C GLN A 61 -6.45 10.80 -12.21
N PHE A 62 -5.64 9.82 -11.81
CA PHE A 62 -4.78 9.04 -12.70
C PHE A 62 -5.22 7.56 -12.85
N GLY A 63 -6.20 7.14 -12.04
CA GLY A 63 -6.69 5.77 -12.00
C GLY A 63 -5.84 4.82 -11.15
N SER A 64 -6.39 3.64 -10.90
CA SER A 64 -5.79 2.62 -10.03
C SER A 64 -4.40 2.16 -10.49
N LEU A 65 -4.17 2.01 -11.81
CA LEU A 65 -2.87 1.55 -12.33
C LEU A 65 -1.72 2.50 -11.97
N ALA A 66 -1.94 3.82 -12.10
CA ALA A 66 -0.92 4.81 -11.76
C ALA A 66 -0.62 4.79 -10.25
N ASN A 67 -1.66 4.67 -9.41
CA ASN A 67 -1.48 4.52 -7.97
C ASN A 67 -0.65 3.27 -7.61
N THR A 68 -0.92 2.13 -8.24
CA THR A 68 -0.15 0.90 -8.02
C THR A 68 1.31 1.06 -8.45
N THR A 69 1.58 1.69 -9.58
CA THR A 69 2.95 1.99 -10.02
C THR A 69 3.66 2.90 -9.01
N ILE A 70 3.05 4.01 -8.60
CA ILE A 70 3.65 4.96 -7.65
C ILE A 70 3.97 4.29 -6.31
N THR A 71 3.00 3.57 -5.74
CA THR A 71 3.18 2.90 -4.44
C THR A 71 4.20 1.78 -4.50
N THR A 72 4.28 1.03 -5.60
CA THR A 72 5.26 -0.04 -5.77
C THR A 72 6.67 0.50 -5.92
N THR A 73 6.87 1.55 -6.74
CA THR A 73 8.16 2.23 -6.85
C THR A 73 8.60 2.80 -5.51
N ARG A 74 7.70 3.46 -4.76
CA ARG A 74 8.02 3.97 -3.42
C ARG A 74 8.47 2.86 -2.48
N LYS A 75 7.72 1.75 -2.40
CA LYS A 75 8.06 0.60 -1.56
C LYS A 75 9.41 -0.01 -1.95
N PHE A 76 9.66 -0.14 -3.25
CA PHE A 76 10.93 -0.65 -3.76
C PHE A 76 12.11 0.23 -3.36
N VAL A 77 11.99 1.55 -3.50
CA VAL A 77 13.03 2.50 -3.06
C VAL A 77 13.29 2.35 -1.56
N SER A 78 12.24 2.26 -0.72
CA SER A 78 12.40 2.03 0.71
C SER A 78 13.13 0.72 1.03
N ILE A 79 12.86 -0.36 0.29
CA ILE A 79 13.55 -1.65 0.45
C ILE A 79 15.03 -1.52 0.11
N VAL A 80 15.37 -0.87 -1.02
CA VAL A 80 16.75 -0.67 -1.44
C VAL A 80 17.52 0.19 -0.45
N VAL A 81 16.93 1.32 -0.04
CA VAL A 81 17.53 2.23 0.96
C VAL A 81 17.76 1.49 2.28
N SER A 82 16.77 0.73 2.75
CA SER A 82 16.90 -0.07 3.98
C SER A 82 18.00 -1.13 3.88
N SER A 83 18.12 -1.82 2.74
CA SER A 83 19.18 -2.81 2.48
C SER A 83 20.58 -2.18 2.49
N VAL A 84 20.74 -1.01 1.88
CA VAL A 84 22.02 -0.27 1.85
C VAL A 84 22.40 0.19 3.26
N ILE A 85 21.47 0.79 4.01
CA ILE A 85 21.72 1.25 5.39
C ILE A 85 22.04 0.08 6.32
N SER A 86 21.34 -1.05 6.16
CA SER A 86 21.53 -2.25 7.00
C SER A 86 22.76 -3.06 6.62
N GLY A 87 23.52 -2.68 5.58
CA GLY A 87 24.72 -3.39 5.12
C GLY A 87 24.50 -4.81 4.57
N ASN A 88 23.24 -5.21 4.38
CA ASN A 88 22.86 -6.54 3.93
C ASN A 88 22.30 -6.44 2.51
N PRO A 89 23.11 -6.69 1.47
CA PRO A 89 22.66 -6.55 0.09
C PRO A 89 21.57 -7.57 -0.24
N LEU A 90 20.65 -7.17 -1.13
CA LEU A 90 19.59 -8.04 -1.63
C LEU A 90 20.20 -9.28 -2.31
N SER A 91 19.71 -10.46 -1.92
CA SER A 91 20.04 -11.75 -2.52
C SER A 91 19.63 -11.80 -3.99
N LEU A 92 20.31 -12.64 -4.78
CA LEU A 92 19.99 -12.89 -6.18
C LEU A 92 18.51 -13.27 -6.38
N LYS A 93 17.94 -14.07 -5.46
CA LYS A 93 16.51 -14.45 -5.51
C LYS A 93 15.58 -13.23 -5.37
N GLN A 94 15.94 -12.28 -4.50
CA GLN A 94 15.16 -11.05 -4.30
C GLN A 94 15.22 -10.14 -5.54
N TRP A 95 16.39 -10.05 -6.18
CA TRP A 95 16.54 -9.34 -7.45
C TRP A 95 15.68 -9.96 -8.56
N THR A 96 15.59 -11.28 -8.65
CA THR A 96 14.67 -11.94 -9.59
C THR A 96 13.22 -11.56 -9.33
N SER A 97 12.78 -11.49 -8.06
CA SER A 97 11.44 -11.03 -7.71
C SER A 97 11.20 -9.57 -8.10
N VAL A 98 12.19 -8.70 -7.94
CA VAL A 98 12.12 -7.30 -8.36
C VAL A 98 11.90 -7.21 -9.87
N VAL A 99 12.71 -7.91 -10.66
CA VAL A 99 12.57 -7.94 -12.13
C VAL A 99 11.19 -8.45 -12.53
N MET A 100 10.67 -9.48 -11.86
CA MET A 100 9.34 -10.03 -12.13
C MET A 100 8.22 -9.00 -11.89
N VAL A 101 8.25 -8.28 -10.76
CA VAL A 101 7.24 -7.26 -10.42
C VAL A 101 7.27 -6.10 -11.41
N PHE A 102 8.45 -5.56 -11.72
CA PHE A 102 8.59 -4.45 -12.67
C PHE A 102 8.22 -4.85 -14.10
N SER A 103 8.50 -6.09 -14.51
CA SER A 103 8.06 -6.63 -15.81
C SER A 103 6.53 -6.69 -15.89
N GLY A 104 5.87 -7.21 -14.84
CA GLY A 104 4.41 -7.28 -14.78
C GLY A 104 3.75 -5.90 -14.84
N LEU A 105 4.28 -4.92 -14.10
CA LEU A 105 3.80 -3.53 -14.15
C LEU A 105 3.98 -2.90 -15.53
N SER A 106 5.16 -3.08 -16.13
CA SER A 106 5.48 -2.53 -17.46
C SER A 106 4.56 -3.11 -18.54
N LEU A 107 4.29 -4.41 -18.49
CA LEU A 107 3.33 -5.08 -19.38
C LEU A 107 1.91 -4.53 -19.20
N GLN A 108 1.44 -4.35 -17.96
CA GLN A 108 0.11 -3.76 -17.73
C GLN A 108 -0.02 -2.34 -18.28
N ILE A 109 1.01 -1.51 -18.11
CA ILE A 109 1.05 -0.15 -18.68
C ILE A 109 1.02 -0.21 -20.20
N PHE A 110 1.83 -1.08 -20.81
CA PHE A 110 1.88 -1.27 -22.26
C PHE A 110 0.53 -1.74 -22.83
N LEU A 111 -0.11 -2.73 -22.20
CA LEU A 111 -1.42 -3.24 -22.62
C LEU A 111 -2.51 -2.17 -22.50
N LYS A 112 -2.53 -1.39 -21.42
CA LYS A 112 -3.47 -0.26 -21.25
C LYS A 112 -3.26 0.78 -22.36
N TRP A 113 -2.01 1.15 -22.64
CA TRP A 113 -1.66 2.10 -23.69
C TRP A 113 -2.07 1.59 -25.08
N ARG A 114 -1.83 0.33 -25.40
CA ARG A 114 -2.25 -0.30 -26.67
C ARG A 114 -3.78 -0.29 -26.84
N LYS A 115 -4.53 -0.54 -25.76
CA LYS A 115 -6.01 -0.47 -25.76
C LYS A 115 -6.50 0.94 -26.06
N LEU A 116 -5.91 1.96 -25.44
CA LEU A 116 -6.20 3.38 -25.71
C LEU A 116 -5.97 3.76 -27.18
N GLN A 117 -4.89 3.28 -27.79
CA GLN A 117 -4.58 3.53 -29.21
C GLN A 117 -5.61 2.88 -30.15
N ARG A 118 -6.04 1.64 -29.86
CA ARG A 118 -7.08 0.95 -30.67
C ARG A 118 -8.43 1.68 -30.62
N THR A 119 -8.87 2.13 -29.45
CA THR A 119 -10.12 2.90 -29.31
C THR A 119 -10.05 4.24 -30.05
N LYS A 120 -8.91 4.95 -30.01
CA LYS A 120 -8.72 6.19 -30.78
C LYS A 120 -8.77 5.98 -32.28
N LYS A 121 -8.21 4.87 -32.79
CA LYS A 121 -8.24 4.54 -34.23
C LYS A 121 -9.66 4.24 -34.71
N GLY A 122 -10.44 3.45 -33.98
CA GLY A 122 -11.83 3.13 -34.34
C GLY A 122 -12.78 4.34 -34.37
N ARG A 123 -12.57 5.33 -33.51
CA ARG A 123 -13.34 6.60 -33.50
C ARG A 123 -13.02 7.56 -34.65
N LYS A 124 -11.91 7.36 -35.35
CA LYS A 124 -11.53 8.19 -36.52
C LYS A 124 -12.02 7.60 -37.85
N THR A 125 -12.50 6.36 -37.85
CA THR A 125 -12.93 5.63 -39.06
C THR A 125 -14.46 5.46 -39.11
N ALA A 126 -15.18 5.91 -38.08
CA ALA A 126 -16.64 6.01 -38.03
C ALA A 126 -17.03 7.49 -38.11
#